data_AF-A0A951XXK3-F1
#
_entry.id   AF-A0A951XXK3-F1
#
_cell.length_a   1.000
_cell.length_b   1.000
_cell.length_c   1.000
_cell.angle_alpha   90.00
_cell.angle_beta   90.00
_cell.angle_gamma   90.00
#
_symmetry.space_group_name_H-M   'P 1'
#
loop_
_entity.id
_entity.type
_entity.pdbx_description
1 polymer ?
#
loop_
_entity_poly.entity_id
_entity_poly.type
_entity_poly.pdbx_seq_one_letter_code
_entity_poly.pdbx_strand_id
1 'polypeptide(L)'
;MIDMRIKHLFFDRQTVVNAVDKAKRQALSRAGAFIRTAAKSSIRSRKGAAPPGQPPHSHTGLLKRFIFFGYDPSTESVVVGPAKLNRPTGAPHILEFGGGVVAKKPLLVPVGNTGRDRKGRFTARRLRRIPAGTRLKYEPRPFMGPALEKERPNLPKTWANSVRGG
;
A
#
# COMPACT_ATOMS: atom_id res chain seq x y z
N MET A 1 -0.01 -16.68 -61.28
CA MET A 1 0.52 -15.73 -60.28
C MET A 1 -0.67 -15.23 -59.48
N ILE A 2 -0.78 -15.60 -58.20
CA ILE A 2 -1.95 -15.25 -57.37
C ILE A 2 -1.66 -13.89 -56.72
N ASP A 3 -2.42 -12.86 -57.08
CA ASP A 3 -2.38 -11.52 -56.46
C ASP A 3 -3.10 -11.58 -55.10
N MET A 4 -2.33 -11.74 -54.02
CA MET A 4 -2.89 -11.72 -52.66
C MET A 4 -3.10 -10.27 -52.21
N ARG A 5 -4.23 -9.67 -52.59
CA ARG A 5 -4.63 -8.34 -52.10
C ARG A 5 -5.07 -8.43 -50.63
N ILE A 6 -4.12 -8.17 -49.75
CA ILE A 6 -4.33 -8.00 -48.31
C ILE A 6 -5.17 -6.73 -48.08
N LYS A 7 -6.49 -6.82 -48.18
CA LYS A 7 -7.41 -5.72 -47.80
C LYS A 7 -8.03 -5.90 -46.42
N HIS A 8 -7.87 -7.09 -45.83
CA HIS A 8 -8.53 -7.49 -44.57
C HIS A 8 -7.56 -7.74 -43.39
N LEU A 9 -6.25 -7.47 -43.54
CA LEU A 9 -5.27 -7.58 -42.43
C LEU A 9 -4.90 -6.22 -41.81
N PHE A 10 -5.57 -5.15 -42.21
CA PHE A 10 -5.33 -3.82 -41.64
C PHE A 10 -6.25 -3.62 -40.43
N PHE A 11 -5.66 -3.63 -39.23
CA PHE A 11 -6.36 -3.22 -38.03
C PHE A 11 -6.62 -1.72 -38.07
N ASP A 12 -7.82 -1.30 -37.67
CA ASP A 12 -8.05 0.11 -37.37
C ASP A 12 -7.22 0.48 -36.13
N ARG A 13 -6.22 1.34 -36.34
CA ARG A 13 -5.29 1.79 -35.29
C ARG A 13 -6.02 2.34 -34.08
N GLN A 14 -7.05 3.16 -34.27
CA GLN A 14 -7.75 3.80 -33.16
C GLN A 14 -8.51 2.75 -32.35
N THR A 15 -9.14 1.78 -33.01
CA THR A 15 -9.83 0.68 -32.30
C THR A 15 -8.87 -0.17 -31.47
N VAL A 16 -7.69 -0.50 -32.00
CA VAL A 16 -6.67 -1.26 -31.28
C VAL A 16 -6.13 -0.48 -30.09
N VAL A 17 -5.78 0.80 -30.28
CA VAL A 17 -5.29 1.67 -29.19
C VAL A 17 -6.33 1.76 -28.07
N ASN A 18 -7.59 2.02 -28.42
CA ASN A 18 -8.68 2.08 -27.44
C ASN A 18 -8.87 0.76 -26.67
N ALA A 19 -8.75 -0.38 -27.36
CA ALA A 19 -8.84 -1.70 -26.74
C ALA A 19 -7.66 -1.95 -25.77
N VAL A 20 -6.44 -1.56 -26.16
CA VAL A 20 -5.25 -1.65 -25.32
C VAL A 20 -5.37 -0.75 -24.09
N ASP A 21 -5.84 0.49 -24.24
CA ASP A 21 -5.99 1.43 -23.12
C ASP A 21 -7.05 0.97 -22.12
N LYS A 22 -8.16 0.42 -22.62
CA LYS A 22 -9.18 -0.20 -21.79
C LYS A 22 -8.61 -1.40 -21.01
N ALA A 23 -7.89 -2.28 -21.69
CA ALA A 23 -7.25 -3.44 -21.07
C ALA A 23 -6.22 -3.03 -20.01
N LYS A 24 -5.37 -2.06 -20.33
CA LYS A 24 -4.35 -1.48 -19.43
C LYS A 24 -4.97 -0.94 -18.16
N ARG A 25 -5.99 -0.07 -18.28
CA ARG A 25 -6.72 0.49 -17.13
C ARG A 25 -7.32 -0.62 -16.25
N GLN A 26 -7.94 -1.63 -16.85
CA GLN A 26 -8.54 -2.74 -16.10
C GLN A 26 -7.48 -3.59 -15.40
N ALA A 27 -6.41 -3.97 -16.09
CA ALA A 27 -5.34 -4.80 -15.54
C ALA A 27 -4.62 -4.12 -14.38
N LEU A 28 -4.29 -2.83 -14.52
CA LEU A 28 -3.64 -2.03 -13.49
C LEU A 28 -4.56 -1.74 -12.30
N SER A 29 -5.85 -1.50 -12.54
CA SER A 29 -6.82 -1.34 -11.46
C SER A 29 -6.99 -2.63 -10.63
N ARG A 30 -6.99 -3.80 -11.29
CA ARG A 30 -7.01 -5.11 -10.63
C ARG A 30 -5.73 -5.35 -9.83
N ALA A 31 -4.57 -5.03 -10.40
CA ALA A 31 -3.28 -5.10 -9.72
C ALA A 31 -3.30 -4.26 -8.43
N GLY A 32 -3.73 -3.00 -8.51
CA GLY A 32 -3.86 -2.12 -7.34
C GLY A 32 -4.82 -2.67 -6.28
N ALA A 33 -5.94 -3.27 -6.71
CA ALA A 33 -6.90 -3.89 -5.81
C ALA A 33 -6.31 -5.11 -5.07
N PHE A 34 -5.55 -5.96 -5.76
CA PHE A 34 -4.87 -7.11 -5.15
C PHE A 34 -3.83 -6.66 -4.13
N ILE A 35 -2.93 -5.74 -4.51
CA ILE A 35 -1.89 -5.22 -3.61
C ILE A 35 -2.52 -4.56 -2.37
N ARG A 36 -3.55 -3.73 -2.55
CA ARG A 36 -4.30 -3.13 -1.44
C ARG A 36 -4.89 -4.20 -0.53
N THR A 37 -5.47 -5.25 -1.09
CA THR A 37 -6.08 -6.34 -0.33
C THR A 37 -5.02 -7.12 0.45
N ALA A 38 -3.90 -7.45 -0.18
CA ALA A 38 -2.75 -8.09 0.46
C ALA A 38 -2.22 -7.25 1.63
N ALA A 39 -2.00 -5.95 1.45
CA ALA A 39 -1.57 -5.04 2.51
C ALA A 39 -2.60 -4.94 3.66
N LYS A 40 -3.91 -4.85 3.34
CA LYS A 40 -4.96 -4.84 4.37
C LYS A 40 -5.05 -6.18 5.12
N SER A 41 -4.75 -7.29 4.45
CA SER A 41 -4.79 -8.63 5.03
C SER A 41 -3.62 -8.91 5.97
N SER A 42 -2.44 -8.35 5.66
CA SER A 42 -1.22 -8.50 6.47
C SER A 42 -1.33 -7.75 7.80
N ILE A 43 -2.03 -6.60 7.82
CA ILE A 43 -2.32 -5.84 9.03
C ILE A 43 -3.44 -6.52 9.84
N ARG A 44 -3.03 -7.25 10.89
CA ARG A 44 -3.93 -7.96 11.82
C ARG A 44 -4.21 -7.14 13.08
N SER A 45 -5.41 -7.32 13.65
CA SER A 45 -5.77 -6.71 14.93
C SER A 45 -5.25 -7.55 16.09
N ARG A 46 -4.27 -7.05 16.84
CA ARG A 46 -3.66 -7.71 18.01
C ARG A 46 -3.30 -6.68 19.07
N LYS A 47 -3.11 -7.14 20.31
CA LYS A 47 -2.49 -6.33 21.38
C LYS A 47 -0.97 -6.31 21.15
N GLY A 48 -0.27 -5.33 21.71
CA GLY A 48 1.18 -5.25 21.53
C GLY A 48 1.60 -4.50 20.26
N ALA A 49 2.80 -3.92 20.27
CA ALA A 49 3.46 -3.54 19.03
C ALA A 49 3.85 -4.82 18.25
N ALA A 50 3.86 -4.75 16.92
CA ALA A 50 4.39 -5.84 16.10
C ALA A 50 5.92 -5.93 16.24
N PRO A 51 6.51 -7.12 16.12
CA PRO A 51 7.96 -7.27 15.99
C PRO A 51 8.50 -6.46 14.80
N PRO A 52 9.76 -6.03 14.83
CA PRO A 52 10.43 -5.47 13.66
C PRO A 52 10.37 -6.43 12.46
N GLY A 53 10.27 -5.89 11.25
CA GLY A 53 10.15 -6.65 10.00
C GLY A 53 8.76 -7.24 9.74
N GLN A 54 7.90 -7.35 10.75
CA GLN A 54 6.52 -7.81 10.58
C GLN A 54 5.56 -6.64 10.31
N PRO A 55 4.45 -6.87 9.57
CA PRO A 55 3.42 -5.88 9.38
C PRO A 55 2.88 -5.32 10.71
N PRO A 56 2.52 -4.04 10.77
CA PRO A 56 2.06 -3.42 12.01
C PRO A 56 0.73 -4.01 12.47
N HIS A 57 0.50 -4.03 13.78
CA HIS A 57 -0.80 -4.37 14.33
C HIS A 57 -1.80 -3.22 14.16
N SER A 58 -3.04 -3.56 13.85
CA SER A 58 -4.15 -2.61 13.82
C SER A 58 -4.77 -2.48 15.21
N HIS A 59 -4.61 -1.30 15.83
CA HIS A 59 -5.29 -0.96 17.09
C HIS A 59 -6.58 -0.18 16.85
N THR A 60 -6.54 0.88 16.05
CA THR A 60 -7.71 1.73 15.74
C THR A 60 -8.35 1.40 14.39
N GLY A 61 -7.66 0.62 13.55
CA GLY A 61 -8.07 0.34 12.17
C GLY A 61 -7.91 1.51 11.19
N LEU A 62 -7.37 2.67 11.61
CA LEU A 62 -7.19 3.81 10.72
C LEU A 62 -6.24 3.49 9.57
N LEU A 63 -5.03 3.00 9.85
CA LEU A 63 -4.05 2.64 8.82
C LEU A 63 -4.67 1.70 7.78
N LYS A 64 -5.30 0.61 8.24
CA LYS A 64 -5.95 -0.38 7.38
C LYS A 64 -7.09 0.20 6.53
N ARG A 65 -7.87 1.14 7.07
CA ARG A 65 -8.99 1.78 6.34
C ARG A 65 -8.50 2.75 5.26
N PHE A 66 -7.37 3.41 5.51
CA PHE A 66 -6.82 4.45 4.64
C PHE A 66 -5.79 3.94 3.62
N ILE A 67 -5.65 2.62 3.41
CA ILE A 67 -4.91 2.12 2.25
C ILE A 67 -5.84 2.14 1.04
N PHE A 68 -5.46 2.92 0.03
CA PHE A 68 -6.19 3.08 -1.23
C PHE A 68 -5.29 2.71 -2.42
N PHE A 69 -5.91 2.65 -3.60
CA PHE A 69 -5.19 2.61 -4.87
C PHE A 69 -5.87 3.56 -5.86
N GLY A 70 -5.11 4.04 -6.84
CA GLY A 70 -5.60 4.85 -7.94
C GLY A 70 -4.79 4.61 -9.21
N TYR A 71 -5.49 4.53 -10.35
CA TYR A 71 -4.87 4.53 -11.67
C TYR A 71 -4.62 5.97 -12.11
N ASP A 72 -3.39 6.26 -12.52
CA ASP A 72 -2.99 7.54 -13.08
C ASP A 72 -2.96 7.43 -14.62
N PRO A 73 -3.88 8.08 -15.33
CA PRO A 73 -3.93 8.03 -16.79
C PRO A 73 -2.76 8.76 -17.47
N SER A 74 -2.08 9.69 -16.78
CA SER A 74 -0.98 10.46 -17.36
C SER A 74 0.32 9.66 -17.42
N THR A 75 0.58 8.84 -16.41
CA THR A 75 1.77 7.98 -16.32
C THR A 75 1.47 6.51 -16.64
N GLU A 76 0.21 6.19 -16.92
CA GLU A 76 -0.29 4.84 -17.13
C GLU A 76 0.10 3.86 -16.02
N SER A 77 0.08 4.35 -14.79
CA SER A 77 0.57 3.62 -13.62
C SER A 77 -0.52 3.45 -12.57
N VAL A 78 -0.30 2.55 -11.60
CA VAL A 78 -1.16 2.41 -10.43
C VAL A 78 -0.37 2.71 -9.17
N VAL A 79 -0.89 3.63 -8.35
CA VAL A 79 -0.32 3.98 -7.05
C VAL A 79 -1.14 3.32 -5.97
N VAL A 80 -0.49 2.61 -5.04
CA VAL A 80 -1.13 1.94 -3.92
C VAL A 80 -0.45 2.37 -2.63
N GLY A 81 -1.22 2.78 -1.61
CA GLY A 81 -0.62 3.18 -0.35
C GLY A 81 -1.58 3.83 0.65
N PRO A 82 -1.06 4.18 1.84
CA PRO A 82 -1.80 4.90 2.86
C PRO A 82 -2.04 6.36 2.45
N ALA A 83 -3.30 6.77 2.40
CA ALA A 83 -3.67 8.17 2.19
C ALA A 83 -3.45 9.01 3.46
N LYS A 84 -3.21 10.31 3.25
CA LYS A 84 -3.08 11.29 4.32
C LYS A 84 -4.40 11.41 5.10
N LEU A 85 -4.29 11.46 6.42
CA LEU A 85 -5.39 11.83 7.31
C LEU A 85 -5.47 13.36 7.46
N ASN A 86 -6.59 13.86 7.96
CA ASN A 86 -6.77 15.29 8.27
C ASN A 86 -5.69 15.84 9.22
N ARG A 87 -5.14 14.98 10.09
CA ARG A 87 -3.97 15.27 10.94
C ARG A 87 -2.89 14.24 10.64
N PRO A 88 -2.07 14.45 9.61
CA PRO A 88 -1.09 13.47 9.18
C PRO A 88 0.05 13.39 10.21
N THR A 89 0.29 12.18 10.70
CA THR A 89 1.52 11.83 11.41
C THR A 89 2.32 10.98 10.44
N GLY A 90 3.61 11.25 10.24
CA GLY A 90 4.46 10.50 9.29
C GLY A 90 4.61 9.00 9.58
N ALA A 91 3.81 8.46 10.51
CA ALA A 91 3.78 7.09 10.96
C ALA A 91 3.71 6.06 9.83
N PRO A 92 2.89 6.20 8.76
CA PRO A 92 2.88 5.18 7.71
C PRO A 92 4.25 5.03 7.01
N HIS A 93 4.94 6.14 6.76
CA HIS A 93 6.29 6.12 6.17
C HIS A 93 7.30 5.47 7.11
N ILE A 94 7.28 5.85 8.38
CA ILE A 94 8.18 5.29 9.41
C ILE A 94 7.92 3.80 9.64
N LEU A 95 6.66 3.36 9.53
CA LEU A 95 6.34 1.94 9.62
C LEU A 95 6.89 1.19 8.40
N GLU A 96 6.83 1.75 7.20
CA GLU A 96 7.35 1.05 6.02
C GLU A 96 8.88 0.97 6.02
N PHE A 97 9.56 2.09 6.25
CA PHE A 97 11.01 2.22 6.04
C PHE A 97 11.83 2.29 7.34
N GLY A 98 11.18 2.42 8.49
CA GLY A 98 11.85 2.75 9.74
C GLY A 98 12.29 4.22 9.77
N GLY A 99 13.15 4.55 10.72
CA GLY A 99 13.82 5.85 10.79
C GLY A 99 13.73 6.54 12.15
N GLY A 100 14.05 7.82 12.16
CA GLY A 100 14.07 8.65 13.37
C GLY A 100 13.02 9.76 13.33
N VAL A 101 12.29 9.96 14.43
CA VAL A 101 11.38 11.10 14.61
C VAL A 101 11.83 11.93 15.78
N VAL A 102 11.88 13.25 15.59
CA VAL A 102 12.12 14.17 16.69
C VAL A 102 10.78 14.52 17.36
N ALA A 103 10.71 14.34 18.67
CA ALA A 103 9.53 14.69 19.46
C ALA A 103 9.35 16.22 19.45
N LYS A 104 8.33 16.73 18.73
CA LYS A 104 8.05 18.17 18.65
C LYS A 104 7.54 18.77 19.97
N LYS A 105 6.96 17.94 20.83
CA LYS A 105 6.41 18.32 22.14
C LYS A 105 6.85 17.28 23.17
N PRO A 106 6.81 17.58 24.48
CA PRO A 106 7.01 16.56 25.49
C PRO A 106 6.00 15.42 25.32
N LEU A 107 6.47 14.18 25.30
CA LEU A 107 5.64 13.00 25.09
C LEU A 107 5.77 12.03 26.27
N LEU A 108 4.66 11.39 26.62
CA LEU A 108 4.66 10.22 27.50
C LEU A 108 4.82 8.97 26.63
N VAL A 109 5.94 8.29 26.80
CA VAL A 109 6.24 7.04 26.10
C VAL A 109 6.20 5.90 27.11
N PRO A 110 5.52 4.78 26.82
CA PRO A 110 5.49 3.66 27.74
C PRO A 110 6.87 3.02 27.88
N VAL A 111 7.20 2.60 29.10
CA VAL A 111 8.49 1.96 29.42
C VAL A 111 8.37 0.45 29.22
N GLY A 112 9.25 -0.13 28.40
CA GLY A 112 9.29 -1.57 28.13
C GLY A 112 8.38 -2.01 26.98
N ASN A 113 8.19 -3.33 26.85
CA ASN A 113 7.45 -3.93 25.74
C ASN A 113 5.95 -3.80 25.96
N THR A 114 5.38 -2.72 25.44
CA THR A 114 4.08 -2.22 25.87
C THR A 114 3.14 -2.11 24.69
N GLY A 115 2.03 -2.83 24.80
CA GLY A 115 1.03 -2.88 23.75
C GLY A 115 0.03 -1.74 23.82
N ARG A 116 -0.86 -1.74 22.83
CA ARG A 116 -2.13 -1.02 22.91
C ARG A 116 -3.30 -1.99 23.01
N ASP A 117 -4.34 -1.59 23.74
CA ASP A 117 -5.61 -2.29 23.82
C ASP A 117 -6.46 -2.09 22.54
N ARG A 118 -7.67 -2.67 22.51
CA ARG A 118 -8.62 -2.49 21.39
C ARG A 118 -9.09 -1.04 21.19
N LYS A 119 -8.97 -0.19 22.22
CA LYS A 119 -9.31 1.24 22.16
C LYS A 119 -8.08 2.10 21.80
N GLY A 120 -6.93 1.48 21.54
CA GLY A 120 -5.69 2.17 21.22
C GLY A 120 -4.98 2.80 22.43
N ARG A 121 -5.41 2.51 23.65
CA ARG A 121 -4.76 2.98 24.89
C ARG A 121 -3.57 2.10 25.21
N PHE A 122 -2.50 2.68 25.75
CA PHE A 122 -1.35 1.89 26.18
C PHE A 122 -1.75 0.92 27.30
N THR A 123 -1.32 -0.33 27.19
CA THR A 123 -1.55 -1.35 28.23
C THR A 123 -0.58 -1.18 29.41
N ALA A 124 0.51 -0.42 29.22
CA ALA A 124 1.48 -0.12 30.25
C ALA A 124 0.93 0.87 31.27
N ARG A 125 1.17 0.60 32.55
CA ARG A 125 0.92 1.55 33.63
C ARG A 125 2.10 2.49 33.89
N ARG A 126 3.32 2.13 33.45
CA ARG A 126 4.52 2.95 33.63
C ARG A 126 4.83 3.74 32.36
N LEU A 127 4.60 5.04 32.41
CA LEU A 127 4.94 5.99 31.35
C LEU A 127 6.18 6.78 31.76
N ARG A 128 7.10 7.01 30.82
CA ARG A 128 8.23 7.92 30.97
C ARG A 128 7.96 9.18 30.18
N ARG A 129 8.13 10.34 30.81
CA ARG A 129 8.12 11.62 30.12
C ARG A 129 9.44 11.82 29.38
N ILE A 130 9.34 12.16 28.12
CA ILE A 130 10.46 12.47 27.24
C ILE A 130 10.33 13.93 26.82
N PRO A 131 11.41 14.75 26.93
CA PRO A 131 11.37 16.16 26.55
C PRO A 131 11.23 16.32 25.02
N ALA A 132 10.74 17.49 24.61
CA ALA A 132 10.80 17.90 23.21
C ALA A 132 12.25 17.90 22.71
N GLY A 133 12.46 17.64 21.42
CA GLY A 133 13.79 17.52 20.82
C GLY A 133 14.40 16.10 20.90
N THR A 134 13.81 15.19 21.67
CA THR A 134 14.33 13.82 21.75
C THR A 134 14.12 13.07 20.44
N ARG A 135 15.19 12.46 19.91
CA ARG A 135 15.15 11.60 18.72
C ARG A 135 14.68 10.19 19.09
N LEU A 136 13.51 9.80 18.59
CA LEU A 136 12.95 8.46 18.74
C LEU A 136 13.31 7.64 17.51
N LYS A 137 13.96 6.49 17.71
CA LYS A 137 14.30 5.54 16.64
C LYS A 137 13.20 4.49 16.53
N TYR A 138 12.75 4.22 15.30
CA TYR A 138 11.76 3.22 14.98
C TYR A 138 12.33 2.26 13.94
N GLU A 139 12.15 0.97 14.19
CA GLU A 139 12.50 -0.08 13.25
C GLU A 139 11.36 -0.31 12.24
N PRO A 140 11.70 -0.70 11.00
CA PRO A 140 10.72 -0.95 9.95
C PRO A 140 9.79 -2.10 10.30
N ARG A 141 8.53 -1.94 9.91
CA ARG A 141 7.40 -2.88 9.99
C ARG A 141 6.68 -2.83 8.64
N PRO A 142 7.35 -3.30 7.57
CA PRO A 142 6.89 -3.10 6.21
C PRO A 142 5.59 -3.86 5.97
N PHE A 143 4.68 -3.25 5.22
CA PHE A 143 3.38 -3.82 4.89
C PHE A 143 2.97 -3.58 3.45
N MET A 144 3.57 -2.59 2.77
CA MET A 144 3.31 -2.32 1.35
C MET A 144 4.25 -3.08 0.43
N GLY A 145 5.56 -3.03 0.67
CA GLY A 145 6.56 -3.76 -0.12
C GLY A 145 6.31 -5.26 -0.13
N PRO A 146 6.15 -5.92 1.04
CA PRO A 146 5.79 -7.34 1.10
C PRO A 146 4.46 -7.67 0.41
N ALA A 147 3.50 -6.74 0.39
CA ALA A 147 2.24 -6.94 -0.31
C ALA A 147 2.40 -6.93 -1.84
N LEU A 148 3.29 -6.07 -2.37
CA LEU A 148 3.63 -6.07 -3.79
C LEU A 148 4.34 -7.38 -4.18
N GLU A 149 5.36 -7.80 -3.44
CA GLU A 149 6.09 -9.05 -3.75
C GLU A 149 5.18 -10.27 -3.71
N LYS A 150 4.22 -10.30 -2.77
CA LYS A 150 3.23 -11.38 -2.70
C LYS A 150 2.35 -11.46 -3.95
N GLU A 151 1.91 -10.33 -4.49
CA GLU A 151 1.00 -10.28 -5.64
C GLU A 151 1.71 -10.20 -7.00
N ARG A 152 3.03 -9.94 -7.01
CA ARG A 152 3.88 -9.90 -8.21
C ARG A 152 3.63 -11.04 -9.21
N PRO A 153 3.52 -12.33 -8.82
CA PRO A 153 3.25 -13.42 -9.78
C PRO A 153 1.83 -13.40 -10.37
N ASN A 154 0.87 -12.70 -9.75
CA ASN A 154 -0.49 -12.58 -10.25
C ASN A 154 -0.65 -11.42 -11.25
N LEU A 155 0.27 -10.45 -11.27
CA LEU A 155 0.19 -9.28 -12.13
C LEU A 155 0.21 -9.61 -13.63
N PRO A 156 1.08 -10.50 -14.14
CA PRO A 156 1.05 -10.87 -15.57
C PRO A 156 -0.26 -11.57 -15.95
N LYS A 157 -0.88 -12.30 -15.02
CA LYS A 157 -2.14 -13.02 -15.26
C LYS A 157 -3.32 -12.06 -15.49
N THR A 158 -3.30 -10.86 -14.90
CA THR A 158 -4.37 -9.87 -15.15
C THR A 158 -4.30 -9.25 -16.53
N TRP A 159 -3.12 -9.28 -17.16
CA TRP A 159 -2.85 -8.79 -18.51
C TRP A 159 -3.09 -9.85 -19.59
N ALA A 160 -2.92 -11.13 -19.28
CA ALA A 160 -3.16 -12.22 -20.23
C ALA A 160 -4.59 -12.16 -20.80
N ASN A 161 -4.73 -12.24 -22.14
CA ASN A 161 -6.01 -12.23 -22.85
C ASN A 161 -6.94 -11.03 -22.53
N SER A 162 -6.35 -9.92 -22.09
CA SER A 162 -7.07 -8.71 -21.68
C SER A 162 -7.45 -7.81 -22.87
N VAL A 163 -6.61 -7.76 -23.91
CA VAL A 163 -6.90 -7.06 -25.16
C VAL A 163 -7.81 -7.94 -26.00
N ARG A 164 -9.02 -7.46 -26.27
CA ARG A 164 -10.01 -8.16 -27.10
C ARG A 164 -10.45 -7.20 -28.19
N GLY A 165 -10.48 -7.70 -29.44
CA GLY A 165 -11.16 -7.00 -30.53
C GLY A 165 -12.65 -6.88 -30.20
N GLY A 166 -13.21 -5.70 -30.43
CA GLY A 166 -14.65 -5.46 -30.32
C GLY A 166 -15.43 -6.23 -31.37
#